data_AF-A0A2E1TB14-F1
#
_entry.id   AF-A0A2E1TB14-F1
#
_cell.length_a   1.000
_cell.length_b   1.000
_cell.length_c   1.000
_cell.angle_alpha   90.00
_cell.angle_beta   90.00
_cell.angle_gamma   90.00
#
_symmetry.space_group_name_H-M   'P 1'
#
loop_
_entity.id
_entity.type
_entity.pdbx_description
1 polymer ?
#
loop_
_entity_poly.entity_id
_entity_poly.type
_entity_poly.pdbx_seq_one_letter_code
_entity_poly.pdbx_strand_id
1 'polypeptide(L)' 'MVKIYSSNNSNQALIIKQMLEENGINVVLLNKQDSSYLMFGPIELYVHKNETDKAKKLLKN' A
#
# COMPACT_ATOMS: atom_id res chain seq x y z
N MET A 1 -0.59 13.26 -0.32
CA MET A 1 -0.27 11.82 -0.56
C MET A 1 -1.17 11.30 -1.68
N VAL A 2 -0.76 10.24 -2.38
CA VAL A 2 -1.52 9.62 -3.49
C VAL A 2 -1.63 8.12 -3.24
N LYS A 3 -2.83 7.55 -3.39
CA LYS A 3 -3.03 6.10 -3.30
C LYS A 3 -2.42 5.41 -4.51
N ILE A 4 -1.61 4.38 -4.27
CA ILE A 4 -0.94 3.61 -5.33
C ILE A 4 -1.34 2.13 -5.35
N TYR A 5 -1.89 1.61 -4.25
CA TYR A 5 -2.31 0.23 -4.14
C TYR A 5 -3.46 0.06 -3.14
N SER A 6 -4.28 -0.97 -3.32
CA SER A 6 -5.38 -1.34 -2.43
C SER A 6 -5.59 -2.86 -2.47
N SER A 7 -5.74 -3.50 -1.32
CA SER A 7 -6.05 -4.93 -1.22
C SER A 7 -6.79 -5.26 0.07
N ASN A 8 -7.61 -6.31 0.06
CA ASN A 8 -8.23 -6.84 1.28
C ASN A 8 -7.31 -7.88 1.96
N ASN A 9 -6.18 -8.22 1.35
CA ASN A 9 -5.20 -9.15 1.90
C ASN A 9 -4.06 -8.39 2.58
N SER A 10 -3.98 -8.52 3.91
CA SER A 10 -3.00 -7.82 4.73
C SER A 10 -1.56 -8.23 4.44
N ASN A 11 -1.32 -9.52 4.17
CA ASN A 11 0.01 -10.01 3.80
C ASN A 11 0.47 -9.39 2.48
N GLN A 12 -0.42 -9.32 1.50
CA GLN A 12 -0.11 -8.72 0.20
C GLN A 12 0.24 -7.23 0.34
N ALA A 13 -0.54 -6.48 1.12
CA ALA A 13 -0.26 -5.07 1.38
C ALA A 13 1.08 -4.86 2.10
N LEU A 14 1.42 -5.73 3.06
CA LEU A 14 2.70 -5.71 3.76
C LEU A 14 3.90 -6.02 2.85
N ILE A 15 3.79 -7.06 2.01
CA ILE A 15 4.84 -7.41 1.04
C ILE A 15 5.13 -6.23 0.11
N ILE A 16 4.08 -5.60 -0.42
CA ILE A 16 4.23 -4.45 -1.32
C ILE A 16 4.80 -3.23 -0.58
N LYS A 17 4.33 -2.95 0.65
CA LYS A 17 4.88 -1.89 1.49
C LYS A 17 6.38 -2.09 1.67
N GLN A 18 6.79 -3.29 2.06
CA GLN A 18 8.20 -3.60 2.32
C GLN A 18 9.05 -3.46 1.05
N MET A 19 8.60 -3.99 -0.09
CA MET A 19 9.29 -3.83 -1.37
C MET A 19 9.47 -2.35 -1.75
N LEU A 20 8.46 -1.50 -1.53
CA LEU A 20 8.55 -0.07 -1.80
C LEU A 20 9.55 0.63 -0.85
N GLU A 21 9.51 0.31 0.44
CA GLU A 21 10.42 0.86 1.45
C GLU A 21 11.89 0.46 1.18
N GLU A 22 12.14 -0.80 0.79
CA GLU A 22 13.46 -1.29 0.39
C GLU A 22 14.00 -0.56 -0.86
N ASN A 23 13.12 -0.06 -1.72
CA ASN A 23 13.47 0.79 -2.86
C ASN A 23 13.56 2.29 -2.50
N GLY A 24 13.54 2.62 -1.21
CA GLY A 24 13.66 3.99 -0.70
C GLY A 24 12.44 4.86 -1.03
N ILE A 25 11.24 4.28 -1.04
CA ILE A 25 9.98 5.01 -1.21
C ILE A 25 9.27 5.05 0.13
N ASN A 26 8.90 6.25 0.58
CA ASN A 26 8.13 6.39 1.82
C ASN A 26 6.66 5.98 1.60
N VAL A 27 6.23 4.89 2.24
CA VAL A 27 4.87 4.34 2.12
C VAL A 27 4.10 4.45 3.44
N VAL A 28 2.90 5.00 3.34
CA VAL A 28 1.91 4.98 4.41
C VAL A 28 0.89 3.88 4.13
N LEU A 29 0.76 2.93 5.05
CA LEU A 29 -0.27 1.90 5.03
C LEU A 29 -1.46 2.35 5.87
N LEU A 30 -2.63 2.40 5.26
CA LEU A 30 -3.90 2.71 5.91
C LEU A 30 -4.76 1.45 5.93
N ASN A 31 -4.85 0.81 7.11
CA ASN A 31 -5.73 -0.33 7.30
C ASN A 31 -7.15 0.16 7.62
N LYS A 32 -8.12 -0.11 6.73
CA LYS A 32 -9.54 0.20 6.94
C LYS A 32 -10.38 -1.06 7.23
N GLN A 33 -9.75 -2.14 7.68
CA GLN A 33 -10.46 -3.37 8.06
C GLN A 33 -11.14 -3.20 9.42
N ASP A 34 -12.44 -3.52 9.47
CA ASP A 34 -13.22 -3.60 10.71
C ASP A 34 -13.20 -5.03 11.27
N SER A 35 -12.56 -5.21 12.42
CA SER A 35 -12.43 -6.53 13.08
C SER A 35 -13.75 -7.05 13.65
N SER A 36 -14.74 -6.18 13.89
CA SER A 36 -16.03 -6.56 14.49
C SER A 36 -16.95 -7.30 13.51
N TYR A 37 -16.68 -7.16 12.20
CA TYR A 37 -17.49 -7.71 11.11
C TYR A 37 -16.63 -8.50 10.11
N LEU A 38 -15.87 -9.49 10.60
CA LEU A 38 -15.06 -10.41 9.77
C LEU A 38 -13.99 -9.72 8.89
N MET A 39 -13.36 -8.64 9.39
CA MET A 39 -12.31 -7.88 8.70
C MET A 39 -12.74 -7.37 7.32
N PHE A 40 -13.87 -6.66 7.28
CA PHE A 40 -14.34 -5.98 6.08
C PHE A 40 -13.62 -4.64 5.88
N GLY A 41 -13.20 -4.37 4.64
CA GLY A 41 -12.58 -3.10 4.23
C GLY A 41 -11.18 -3.28 3.63
N PRO A 42 -10.71 -2.32 2.80
CA PRO A 42 -9.42 -2.42 2.15
C PRO A 42 -8.28 -1.94 3.04
N ILE A 43 -7.09 -2.47 2.76
CA ILE A 43 -5.83 -1.87 3.16
C ILE A 43 -5.30 -1.10 1.94
N GLU A 44 -5.00 0.17 2.15
CA GLU A 44 -4.55 1.08 1.10
C GLU A 44 -3.10 1.51 1.36
N LEU A 45 -2.31 1.60 0.30
CA LEU A 45 -0.95 2.14 0.37
C LEU A 45 -0.89 3.51 -0.33
N TYR A 46 -0.27 4.46 0.36
CA TYR A 46 -0.11 5.84 -0.07
C TYR A 46 1.36 6.23 -0.11
N VAL A 47 1.73 7.04 -1.09
CA VAL A 47 3.08 7.63 -1.21
C VAL A 47 3.00 9.14 -1.38
N HIS A 48 4.14 9.84 -1.29
CA HIS A 48 4.19 11.24 -1.66
C HIS A 48 4.02 11.41 -3.19
N LYS A 49 3.50 12.57 -3.62
CA LYS A 49 3.16 12.79 -5.05
C LYS A 49 4.37 12.69 -5.97
N ASN A 50 5.55 13.12 -5.50
CA ASN A 50 6.82 13.02 -6.22
C ASN A 50 7.34 11.58 -6.38
N GLU A 51 6.88 10.63 -5.57
CA GLU A 51 7.30 9.22 -5.62
C GLU A 51 6.31 8.33 -6.39
N THR A 52 5.19 8.90 -6.82
CA THR A 52 4.06 8.15 -7.41
C THR A 52 4.47 7.38 -8.66
N ASP A 53 5.25 8.00 -9.55
CA ASP A 53 5.66 7.35 -10.81
C ASP A 53 6.66 6.22 -10.57
N LYS A 54 7.62 6.42 -9.65
CA LYS A 54 8.57 5.39 -9.22
C LYS A 54 7.85 4.21 -8.59
N ALA A 55 6.91 4.45 -7.68
CA ALA A 55 6.11 3.42 -7.04
C ALA A 55 5.27 2.62 -8.05
N LYS A 56 4.57 3.32 -8.95
CA LYS A 56 3.75 2.67 -10.00
C LYS A 56 4.59 1.83 -10.96
N LYS A 57 5.85 2.21 -11.23
CA LYS A 57 6.75 1.43 -12.06
C LYS A 57 7.13 0.10 -11.39
N LEU A 58 7.41 0.11 -10.10
CA LEU A 58 7.71 -1.11 -9.33
C LEU A 58 6.52 -2.05 -9.25
N LEU A 59 5.29 -1.52 -9.14
CA LEU A 59 4.06 -2.34 -9.07
C LEU A 59 3.64 -3.01 -10.38
N LYS A 60 4.17 -2.56 -11.53
CA LYS A 60 3.83 -3.10 -12.86
C LYS A 60 4.79 -4.20 -13.34
N ASN A 61 5.93 -4.36 -12.67
CA ASN A 61 6.87 -5.46 -12.91
C ASN A 61 6.42 -6.70 -12.15
#